data_AF-A0A2V8PA13-F1
#
_entry.id   AF-A0A2V8PA13-F1
#
_cell.length_a   1.000
_cell.length_b   1.000
_cell.length_c   1.000
_cell.angle_alpha   90.00
_cell.angle_beta   90.00
_cell.angle_gamma   90.00
#
_symmetry.space_group_name_H-M   'P 1'
#
loop_
_entity.id
_entity.type
_entity.pdbx_description
1 polymer ?
#
loop_
_entity_poly.entity_id
_entity_poly.type
_entity_poly.pdbx_seq_one_letter_code
_entity_poly.pdbx_strand_id
1 'polypeptide(L)'
;MTTGEINRADGLTDVVVGVTTERGAEALVFEGPEGALKAQAEVLQMPAAVTALALGQLDGSYEMDLAVAAGEQLELIHGRDRKLSLDKAQQEKVLPAQIEGRAIGASINALAIGDFTAIHTHALALLTANGEVSVLSPAWQELAKQLPADDHRQSHQ
;
A
#
# COMPACT_ATOMS: atom_id res chain seq x y z
N MET A 1 -11.63 8.47 1.10
CA MET A 1 -11.05 8.75 -0.24
C MET A 1 -9.76 9.53 -0.04
N THR A 2 -8.77 9.31 -0.89
CA THR A 2 -7.55 10.13 -0.98
C THR A 2 -7.18 10.34 -2.45
N THR A 3 -6.30 11.29 -2.71
CA THR A 3 -5.81 11.66 -4.05
C THR A 3 -4.33 11.97 -4.00
N GLY A 4 -3.60 11.66 -5.06
CA GLY A 4 -2.16 11.87 -5.16
C GLY A 4 -1.58 11.02 -6.28
N GLU A 5 -0.28 10.78 -6.26
CA GLU A 5 0.32 9.76 -7.14
C GLU A 5 0.30 8.42 -6.40
N ILE A 6 -0.04 7.33 -7.09
CA ILE A 6 0.14 5.95 -6.62
C ILE A 6 0.97 5.19 -7.67
N ASN A 7 1.63 4.10 -7.27
CA ASN A 7 2.44 3.30 -8.19
C ASN A 7 3.55 4.16 -8.84
N ARG A 8 3.81 3.95 -10.14
CA ARG A 8 4.77 4.75 -10.87
C ARG A 8 4.15 6.11 -11.20
N ALA A 9 4.64 7.16 -10.55
CA ALA A 9 4.24 8.53 -10.81
C ALA A 9 4.33 8.89 -12.31
N ASP A 10 3.24 9.44 -12.85
CA ASP A 10 3.14 9.92 -14.23
C ASP A 10 2.80 11.42 -14.31
N GLY A 11 2.61 12.06 -13.15
CA GLY A 11 2.28 13.47 -13.02
C GLY A 11 0.78 13.78 -13.13
N LEU A 12 -0.07 12.75 -13.17
CA LEU A 12 -1.51 12.87 -13.08
C LEU A 12 -1.98 12.43 -11.69
N THR A 13 -2.89 13.22 -11.11
CA THR A 13 -3.50 12.86 -9.83
C THR A 13 -4.41 11.66 -9.98
N ASP A 14 -4.08 10.60 -9.25
CA ASP A 14 -4.86 9.39 -9.07
C ASP A 14 -5.86 9.53 -7.92
N VAL A 15 -6.86 8.64 -7.90
CA VAL A 15 -7.91 8.64 -6.89
C VAL A 15 -8.05 7.27 -6.28
N VAL A 16 -8.07 7.22 -4.94
CA VAL A 16 -8.31 5.98 -4.20
C VAL A 16 -9.54 6.12 -3.30
N VAL A 17 -10.47 5.17 -3.40
CA VAL A 17 -11.73 5.18 -2.65
C VAL A 17 -11.94 3.85 -1.95
N GLY A 18 -12.14 3.90 -0.64
CA GLY A 18 -12.67 2.77 0.12
C GLY A 18 -14.18 2.67 -0.04
N VAL A 19 -14.69 1.50 -0.38
CA VAL A 19 -16.13 1.21 -0.53
C VAL A 19 -16.50 -0.06 0.22
N THR A 20 -17.77 -0.18 0.59
CA THR A 20 -18.36 -1.44 1.08
C THR A 20 -19.45 -1.84 0.12
N THR A 21 -19.33 -3.05 -0.43
CA THR A 21 -20.28 -3.62 -1.38
C THR A 21 -20.87 -4.91 -0.81
N GLU A 22 -21.81 -5.53 -1.53
CA GLU A 22 -22.33 -6.85 -1.19
C GLU A 22 -21.24 -7.94 -1.18
N ARG A 23 -20.12 -7.72 -1.89
CA ARG A 23 -18.97 -8.65 -1.94
C ARG A 23 -17.99 -8.46 -0.78
N GLY A 24 -18.14 -7.39 0.00
CA GLY A 24 -17.21 -7.02 1.07
C GLY A 24 -16.65 -5.61 0.91
N ALA A 25 -15.65 -5.30 1.73
CA ALA A 25 -14.94 -4.03 1.69
C ALA A 25 -13.85 -4.05 0.61
N GLU A 26 -13.73 -2.96 -0.14
CA GLU A 26 -12.80 -2.85 -1.26
C GLU A 26 -12.10 -1.48 -1.21
N ALA A 27 -10.84 -1.42 -1.62
CA ALA A 27 -10.17 -0.20 -2.03
C ALA A 27 -10.11 -0.16 -3.57
N LEU A 28 -10.70 0.88 -4.15
CA LEU A 28 -10.73 1.11 -5.59
C LEU A 28 -9.65 2.12 -5.95
N VAL A 29 -8.72 1.73 -6.82
CA VAL A 29 -7.62 2.59 -7.29
C VAL A 29 -7.88 2.99 -8.74
N PHE A 30 -8.15 4.26 -8.97
CA PHE A 30 -8.33 4.87 -10.27
C PHE A 30 -7.05 5.59 -10.68
N GLU A 31 -6.33 5.01 -11.63
CA GLU A 31 -5.10 5.58 -12.20
C GLU A 31 -5.06 5.31 -13.70
N GLY A 32 -4.43 6.20 -14.46
CA GLY A 32 -4.20 5.95 -15.87
C GLY A 32 -3.79 7.17 -16.68
N PRO A 33 -3.24 6.95 -17.89
CA PRO A 33 -2.59 7.97 -18.70
C PRO A 33 -3.55 9.04 -19.26
N GLU A 34 -4.86 8.82 -19.17
CA GLU A 34 -5.89 9.81 -19.52
C GLU A 34 -6.52 10.49 -18.29
N GLY A 35 -5.98 10.24 -17.09
CA GLY A 35 -6.48 10.70 -15.81
C GLY A 35 -7.45 9.73 -15.13
N ALA A 36 -7.45 9.76 -13.80
CA ALA A 36 -8.21 8.85 -12.94
C ALA A 36 -9.71 8.75 -13.27
N LEU A 37 -10.35 9.85 -13.66
CA LEU A 37 -11.80 9.87 -13.93
C LEU A 37 -12.23 9.05 -15.16
N LYS A 38 -11.29 8.71 -16.04
CA LYS A 38 -11.54 7.85 -17.20
C LYS A 38 -11.01 6.42 -17.01
N ALA A 39 -10.29 6.18 -15.93
CA ALA A 39 -9.66 4.89 -15.67
C ALA A 39 -10.67 3.86 -15.18
N GLN A 40 -10.43 2.60 -15.55
CA GLN A 40 -11.05 1.47 -14.88
C GLN A 40 -10.30 1.23 -13.56
N ALA A 41 -11.03 1.12 -12.45
CA ALA A 41 -10.41 0.87 -11.16
C ALA A 41 -9.72 -0.51 -11.09
N GLU A 42 -8.55 -0.55 -10.47
CA GLU A 42 -8.07 -1.77 -9.81
C GLU A 42 -8.85 -1.96 -8.51
N VAL A 43 -9.30 -3.19 -8.27
CA VAL A 43 -10.11 -3.53 -7.10
C VAL A 43 -9.27 -4.36 -6.14
N LEU A 44 -9.00 -3.83 -4.96
CA LEU A 44 -8.25 -4.50 -3.90
C LEU A 44 -9.23 -4.89 -2.79
N GLN A 45 -9.34 -6.20 -2.50
CA GLN A 45 -10.21 -6.69 -1.43
C GLN A 45 -9.60 -6.38 -0.06
N MET A 46 -10.40 -5.83 0.85
CA MET A 46 -9.95 -5.40 2.18
C MET A 46 -10.57 -6.28 3.27
N PRO A 47 -9.85 -6.55 4.37
CA PRO A 47 -10.33 -7.44 5.43
C PRO A 47 -11.52 -6.87 6.23
N ALA A 48 -11.70 -5.55 6.20
CA ALA A 48 -12.79 -4.83 6.86
C ALA A 48 -13.06 -3.50 6.15
N ALA A 49 -14.10 -2.79 6.58
CA ALA A 49 -14.44 -1.47 6.04
C ALA A 49 -13.25 -0.51 6.12
N VAL A 50 -12.93 0.12 4.99
CA VAL A 50 -11.84 1.09 4.88
C VAL A 50 -12.22 2.38 5.61
N THR A 51 -11.42 2.75 6.61
CA THR A 51 -11.65 3.93 7.46
C THR A 51 -10.71 5.08 7.13
N ALA A 52 -9.49 4.80 6.68
CA ALA A 52 -8.52 5.81 6.25
C ALA A 52 -7.60 5.29 5.14
N LEU A 53 -7.08 6.23 4.35
CA LEU A 53 -6.21 5.98 3.19
C LEU A 53 -5.11 7.04 3.18
N ALA A 54 -3.88 6.65 2.89
CA ALA A 54 -2.76 7.58 2.71
C ALA A 54 -1.82 7.10 1.60
N LEU A 55 -1.32 8.03 0.79
CA LEU A 55 -0.37 7.78 -0.29
C LEU A 55 1.00 8.32 0.10
N GLY A 56 2.05 7.56 -0.18
CA GLY A 56 3.40 7.95 0.17
C GLY A 56 4.42 6.87 -0.15
N GLN A 57 5.68 7.25 -0.28
CA GLN A 57 6.78 6.30 -0.36
C GLN A 57 7.04 5.73 1.04
N LEU A 58 6.63 4.49 1.29
CA LEU A 58 6.70 3.81 2.59
C LEU A 58 7.67 2.63 2.58
N ASP A 59 8.27 2.34 1.42
CA ASP A 59 9.40 1.43 1.28
C ASP A 59 10.61 2.10 0.59
N GLY A 60 11.61 1.29 0.22
CA GLY A 60 12.83 1.76 -0.43
C GLY A 60 12.74 1.88 -1.95
N SER A 61 11.60 1.58 -2.56
CA SER A 61 11.34 1.69 -3.99
C SER A 61 10.98 3.14 -4.37
N TYR A 62 10.96 3.47 -5.66
CA TYR A 62 10.63 4.83 -6.11
C TYR A 62 9.14 5.00 -6.38
N GLU A 63 8.40 3.90 -6.43
CA GLU A 63 6.96 3.88 -6.57
C GLU A 63 6.28 4.41 -5.31
N MET A 64 5.08 4.97 -5.48
CA MET A 64 4.25 5.47 -4.40
C MET A 64 3.36 4.35 -3.86
N ASP A 65 3.44 4.11 -2.56
CA ASP A 65 2.66 3.09 -1.88
C ASP A 65 1.32 3.63 -1.39
N LEU A 66 0.42 2.70 -1.07
CA LEU A 66 -0.88 2.98 -0.46
C LEU A 66 -0.98 2.31 0.90
N ALA A 67 -1.14 3.11 1.95
CA ALA A 67 -1.53 2.63 3.27
C ALA A 67 -3.05 2.67 3.42
N VAL A 68 -3.64 1.57 3.86
CA VAL A 68 -5.09 1.42 4.08
C VAL A 68 -5.35 0.99 5.51
N ALA A 69 -6.16 1.77 6.21
CA ALA A 69 -6.76 1.35 7.47
C ALA A 69 -8.08 0.63 7.19
N ALA A 70 -8.18 -0.63 7.60
CA ALA A 70 -9.36 -1.47 7.44
C ALA A 70 -9.69 -2.15 8.77
N GLY A 71 -10.61 -1.55 9.55
CA GLY A 71 -10.87 -2.00 10.91
C GLY A 71 -9.60 -1.93 11.76
N GLU A 72 -9.17 -3.06 12.32
CA GLU A 72 -7.94 -3.17 13.13
C GLU A 72 -6.69 -3.56 12.32
N GLN A 73 -6.83 -3.71 11.00
CA GLN A 73 -5.75 -4.05 10.09
C GLN A 73 -5.22 -2.78 9.40
N LEU A 74 -3.91 -2.65 9.38
CA LEU A 74 -3.18 -1.79 8.47
C LEU A 74 -2.72 -2.65 7.30
N GLU A 75 -3.15 -2.31 6.09
CA GLU A 75 -2.67 -2.93 4.85
C GLU A 75 -1.74 -1.94 4.12
N LEU A 76 -0.51 -2.36 3.84
CA LEU A 76 0.43 -1.65 2.99
C LEU A 76 0.42 -2.30 1.61
N ILE A 77 -0.02 -1.55 0.60
CA ILE A 77 0.01 -1.98 -0.79
C ILE A 77 1.22 -1.33 -1.45
N HIS A 78 2.16 -2.17 -1.86
CA HIS A 78 3.40 -1.72 -2.49
C HIS A 78 3.15 -1.21 -3.90
N GLY A 79 3.75 -0.06 -4.23
CA GLY A 79 3.72 0.52 -5.54
C GLY A 79 4.39 -0.37 -6.59
N ARG A 80 3.88 -0.35 -7.83
CA ARG A 80 4.44 -1.10 -8.97
C ARG A 80 4.13 -0.42 -10.30
N ASP A 81 4.97 -0.61 -11.31
CA ASP A 81 4.60 -0.19 -12.67
C ASP A 81 3.49 -1.10 -13.25
N ARG A 82 2.28 -0.54 -13.35
CA ARG A 82 1.10 -1.21 -13.93
C ARG A 82 1.09 -1.22 -15.46
N LYS A 83 2.04 -0.55 -16.11
CA LYS A 83 2.20 -0.48 -17.57
C LYS A 83 0.94 -0.01 -18.30
N LEU A 84 0.18 0.90 -17.69
CA LEU A 84 -1.12 1.37 -18.20
C LEU A 84 -1.01 2.16 -19.52
N SER A 85 0.17 2.66 -19.86
CA SER A 85 0.46 3.29 -21.14
C SER A 85 0.80 2.32 -22.27
N LEU A 86 0.94 1.02 -21.96
CA LEU A 86 1.28 -0.03 -22.92
C LEU A 86 0.05 -0.83 -23.33
N ASP A 87 0.20 -1.72 -24.31
CA ASP A 87 -0.91 -2.56 -24.78
C ASP A 87 -1.37 -3.60 -23.74
N LYS A 88 -2.55 -4.18 -23.98
CA LYS A 88 -3.16 -5.17 -23.08
C LYS A 88 -2.27 -6.39 -22.83
N ALA A 89 -1.51 -6.85 -23.83
CA ALA A 89 -0.65 -8.02 -23.69
C ALA A 89 0.54 -7.74 -22.74
N GLN A 90 0.98 -6.49 -22.62
CA GLN A 90 1.96 -6.08 -21.61
C GLN A 90 1.33 -5.87 -20.24
N GLN A 91 0.11 -5.31 -20.17
CA GLN A 91 -0.63 -5.12 -18.92
C GLN A 91 -0.97 -6.46 -18.24
N GLU A 92 -1.38 -7.48 -19.01
CA GLU A 92 -1.70 -8.82 -18.49
C GLU A 92 -0.50 -9.56 -17.86
N LYS A 93 0.72 -9.14 -18.18
CA LYS A 93 1.95 -9.70 -17.60
C LYS A 93 2.32 -9.07 -16.26
N VAL A 94 1.63 -8.01 -15.86
CA VAL A 94 1.97 -7.33 -14.60
C VAL A 94 1.42 -8.16 -13.45
N LEU A 95 2.27 -8.40 -12.45
CA LEU A 95 1.89 -9.13 -11.25
C LEU A 95 0.82 -8.36 -10.47
N PRO A 96 -0.05 -9.06 -9.73
CA PRO A 96 -0.96 -8.43 -8.77
C PRO A 96 -0.19 -7.57 -7.75
N ALA A 97 -0.89 -6.60 -7.15
CA ALA A 97 -0.31 -5.79 -6.09
C ALA A 97 0.14 -6.67 -4.91
N GLN A 98 1.34 -6.38 -4.39
CA GLN A 98 1.82 -7.00 -3.17
C GLN A 98 1.22 -6.25 -1.97
N ILE A 99 0.64 -6.99 -1.03
CA ILE A 99 -0.04 -6.43 0.15
C ILE A 99 0.59 -7.04 1.40
N GLU A 100 1.04 -6.18 2.31
CA GLU A 100 1.52 -6.54 3.65
C GLU A 100 0.53 -6.05 4.71
N GLY A 101 -0.06 -7.01 5.45
CA GLY A 101 -1.04 -6.72 6.50
C GLY A 101 -0.42 -6.76 7.90
N ARG A 102 -0.83 -5.82 8.76
CA ARG A 102 -0.44 -5.78 10.17
C ARG A 102 -1.63 -5.46 11.07
N ALA A 103 -1.88 -6.32 12.04
CA ALA A 103 -2.84 -6.07 13.11
C ALA A 103 -2.30 -4.99 14.07
N ILE A 104 -3.12 -3.98 14.36
CA ILE A 104 -2.82 -2.90 15.33
C ILE A 104 -3.46 -3.19 16.70
N GLY A 105 -4.53 -3.99 16.76
CA GLY A 105 -5.23 -4.38 17.99
C GLY A 105 -6.32 -3.40 18.47
N ALA A 106 -6.58 -2.37 17.68
CA ALA A 106 -7.73 -1.48 17.81
C ALA A 106 -8.08 -0.91 16.43
N SER A 107 -9.34 -0.51 16.25
CA SER A 107 -9.77 0.08 14.98
C SER A 107 -8.98 1.35 14.68
N ILE A 108 -8.46 1.48 13.46
CA ILE A 108 -7.68 2.63 13.02
C ILE A 108 -8.65 3.66 12.43
N ASN A 109 -8.62 4.88 12.96
CA ASN A 109 -9.53 5.96 12.56
C ASN A 109 -8.92 6.93 11.56
N ALA A 110 -7.60 7.16 11.65
CA ALA A 110 -6.90 8.06 10.75
C ALA A 110 -5.47 7.60 10.49
N LEU A 111 -4.97 7.96 9.30
CA LEU A 111 -3.59 7.75 8.86
C LEU A 111 -3.03 9.09 8.37
N ALA A 112 -1.74 9.31 8.60
CA ALA A 112 -0.98 10.38 7.98
C ALA A 112 0.42 9.86 7.63
N ILE A 113 0.94 10.28 6.47
CA ILE A 113 2.32 9.99 6.08
C ILE A 113 3.09 11.30 6.11
N GLY A 114 4.31 11.25 6.64
CA GLY A 114 5.17 12.42 6.72
C GLY A 114 6.50 12.13 7.40
N ASP A 115 7.34 13.17 7.47
CA ASP A 115 8.58 13.10 8.23
C ASP A 115 8.28 13.37 9.70
N PHE A 116 8.05 12.30 10.46
CA PHE A 116 7.74 12.36 11.90
C PHE A 116 8.94 12.00 12.78
N THR A 117 10.10 11.69 12.19
CA THR A 117 11.22 11.08 12.91
C THR A 117 12.54 11.81 12.63
N ALA A 118 13.55 11.59 13.46
CA ALA A 118 14.86 12.23 13.27
C ALA A 118 15.68 11.65 12.09
N ILE A 119 15.19 10.59 11.43
CA ILE A 119 15.90 9.91 10.34
C ILE A 119 15.45 10.36 8.95
N HIS A 120 14.56 11.37 8.86
CA HIS A 120 14.14 12.02 7.62
C HIS A 120 13.59 11.08 6.53
N THR A 121 13.04 9.94 6.95
CA THR A 121 12.28 9.04 6.07
C THR A 121 10.79 9.19 6.35
N HIS A 122 9.97 9.07 5.30
CA HIS A 122 8.53 9.08 5.45
C HIS A 122 8.09 7.94 6.37
N ALA A 123 7.39 8.28 7.45
CA ALA A 123 6.80 7.36 8.39
C ALA A 123 5.28 7.45 8.34
N LEU A 124 4.62 6.41 8.82
CA LEU A 124 3.17 6.35 8.93
C LEU A 124 2.75 6.63 10.38
N ALA A 125 2.02 7.72 10.60
CA ALA A 125 1.32 7.97 11.84
C ALA A 125 -0.11 7.41 11.76
N LEU A 126 -0.55 6.75 12.82
CA LEU A 126 -1.90 6.19 12.93
C LEU A 126 -2.57 6.64 14.23
N LEU A 127 -3.86 6.93 14.16
CA LEU A 127 -4.73 7.22 15.31
C LEU A 127 -5.76 6.10 15.41
N THR A 128 -5.87 5.47 16.57
CA THR A 128 -6.83 4.39 16.80
C THR A 128 -8.09 4.88 17.55
N ALA A 129 -9.12 4.04 17.58
CA ALA A 129 -10.40 4.33 18.22
C ALA A 129 -10.33 4.48 19.75
N ASN A 130 -9.27 3.97 20.39
CA ASN A 130 -9.04 4.17 21.82
C ASN A 130 -8.32 5.51 22.13
N GLY A 131 -7.96 6.28 21.10
CA GLY A 131 -7.25 7.57 21.23
C GLY A 131 -5.72 7.48 21.21
N GLU A 132 -5.15 6.29 21.00
CA GLU A 132 -3.70 6.12 20.88
C GLU A 132 -3.19 6.60 19.52
N VAL A 133 -2.07 7.32 19.55
CA VAL A 133 -1.29 7.69 18.36
C VAL A 133 0.02 6.93 18.36
N SER A 134 0.29 6.23 17.27
CA SER A 134 1.56 5.52 17.07
C SER A 134 2.21 5.95 15.76
N VAL A 135 3.53 5.92 15.69
CA VAL A 135 4.30 6.17 14.47
C VAL A 135 5.04 4.89 14.10
N LEU A 136 4.82 4.41 12.88
CA LEU A 136 5.50 3.28 12.28
C LEU A 136 6.53 3.81 11.29
N SER A 137 7.81 3.61 11.60
CA SER A 137 8.89 3.89 10.66
C SER A 137 8.91 2.84 9.54
N PRO A 138 9.43 3.20 8.35
CA PRO A 138 9.63 2.26 7.25
C PRO A 138 10.80 1.32 7.59
N ALA A 139 10.53 0.35 8.47
CA ALA A 139 11.37 -0.82 8.70
C ALA A 139 10.72 -2.10 8.13
N TRP A 140 9.77 -1.94 7.19
CA TRP A 140 9.08 -3.02 6.50
C TRP A 140 10.04 -3.95 5.72
N GLN A 141 11.29 -3.51 5.48
CA GLN A 141 12.35 -4.30 4.83
C GLN A 141 13.19 -5.17 5.79
N GLU A 142 13.23 -4.90 7.10
CA GLU A 142 14.16 -5.60 8.01
C GLU A 142 13.70 -7.01 8.39
N LEU A 143 12.40 -7.32 8.30
CA LEU A 143 11.87 -8.64 8.62
C LEU A 143 12.05 -9.66 7.49
N ALA A 144 12.10 -9.22 6.22
CA ALA A 144 12.30 -10.13 5.08
C ALA A 144 13.76 -10.58 4.88
N LYS A 145 14.73 -9.86 5.46
CA LYS A 145 16.17 -10.18 5.37
C LYS A 145 16.68 -11.09 6.50
N GLN A 146 15.82 -11.48 7.44
CA GLN A 146 16.18 -12.38 8.55
C GLN A 146 15.74 -13.85 8.36
N LEU A 147 15.36 -14.24 7.14
CA LEU A 147 15.33 -15.67 6.80
C LEU A 147 16.78 -16.14 6.60
N PRO A 148 17.30 -17.09 7.41
CA PRO A 148 18.61 -17.67 7.13
C PRO A 148 18.56 -18.34 5.76
N ALA A 149 19.47 -17.93 4.88
CA ALA A 149 19.73 -18.66 3.65
C ALA A 149 20.08 -20.10 4.04
N ASP A 150 19.28 -21.05 3.56
CA ASP A 150 19.48 -22.49 3.78
C ASP A 150 20.95 -22.85 3.56
N ASP A 151 21.53 -23.42 4.61
CA ASP A 151 22.88 -23.97 4.66
C ASP A 151 22.94 -25.22 3.78
N HIS A 152 23.08 -25.02 2.46
CA HIS A 152 23.51 -26.09 1.57
C HIS A 152 25.03 -26.25 1.68
N ARG A 153 25.46 -26.83 2.80
CA ARG A 153 26.74 -27.54 2.89
C ARG A 153 26.50 -29.02 3.18
N GLN A 154 27.10 -29.80 2.27
CA GLN A 154 27.50 -31.22 2.36
C GLN A 154 26.52 -32.28 1.84
N SER A 155 26.84 -32.83 0.67
CA SER A 155 27.45 -34.17 0.60
C SER A 155 27.90 -34.52 -0.83
N HIS A 156 29.16 -34.23 -1.15
CA HIS A 156 29.92 -34.98 -2.15
C HIS A 156 31.39 -34.97 -1.73
N GLN A 157 31.77 -35.98 -0.93
CA GLN A 157 32.92 -36.87 -1.13
C GLN A 157 32.98 -37.87 0.01
#